data_AF-A0A933IGN2-F1
#
_entry.id   AF-A0A933IGN2-F1
#
_cell.length_a   1.000
_cell.length_b   1.000
_cell.length_c   1.000
_cell.angle_alpha   90.00
_cell.angle_beta   90.00
_cell.angle_gamma   90.00
#
_symmetry.space_group_name_H-M   'P 1'
#
loop_
_entity.id
_entity.type
_entity.pdbx_description
1 polymer ?
#
loop_
_entity_poly.entity_id
_entity_poly.type
_entity_poly.pdbx_seq_one_letter_code
_entity_poly.pdbx_strand_id
1 'polypeptide(L)'
;MGSVAVPRVLWASPALHAALVFAVAFLIRLLFLSEMAPHPLLDINLVRGTDMEHFIQWGRRIAEGSWLGRGEGAFYQAPGFPYFLGLMFSVFGPALLPAMVAQAVLGSLSAVLVYWIGRGLFTPGVGLLAGLMAGAYSLLVFFGVILHSTTLEVFLTC
;
A
#
# COMPACT_ATOMS: atom_id res chain seq x y z
N MET A 1 27.54 -0.40 -44.63
CA MET A 1 27.56 -0.09 -43.19
C MET A 1 26.19 -0.41 -42.61
N GLY A 2 25.96 -1.67 -42.24
CA GLY A 2 24.71 -2.10 -41.60
C GLY A 2 24.84 -1.93 -40.09
N SER A 3 23.96 -1.14 -39.48
CA SER A 3 23.87 -1.02 -38.03
C SER A 3 23.43 -2.37 -37.46
N VAL A 4 24.35 -3.08 -36.81
CA VAL A 4 24.01 -4.27 -36.04
C VAL A 4 23.19 -3.80 -34.83
N ALA A 5 21.89 -4.05 -34.86
CA ALA A 5 21.02 -3.82 -33.72
C ALA A 5 21.44 -4.77 -32.59
N VAL A 6 22.19 -4.26 -31.62
CA VAL A 6 22.52 -4.99 -30.40
C VAL A 6 21.19 -5.27 -29.70
N PRO A 7 20.81 -6.55 -29.49
CA PRO A 7 19.54 -6.85 -28.83
C PRO A 7 19.55 -6.20 -27.45
N ARG A 8 18.58 -5.33 -27.18
CA ARG A 8 18.38 -4.77 -25.85
C ARG A 8 18.04 -5.93 -24.91
N VAL A 9 19.05 -6.39 -24.20
CA VAL A 9 18.95 -7.36 -23.11
C VAL A 9 17.86 -6.85 -22.16
N LEU A 10 16.69 -7.51 -22.14
CA LEU A 10 15.51 -7.11 -21.34
C LEU A 10 15.86 -6.91 -19.84
N TRP A 11 16.90 -7.61 -19.40
CA TRP A 11 17.45 -7.70 -18.06
C TRP A 11 18.31 -6.48 -17.70
N ALA A 12 18.48 -5.52 -18.62
CA ALA A 12 19.11 -4.23 -18.36
C ALA A 12 18.11 -3.09 -18.10
N SER A 13 16.80 -3.32 -18.29
CA SER A 13 15.83 -2.22 -18.22
C SER A 13 15.35 -1.97 -16.78
N PRO A 14 15.53 -0.76 -16.22
CA PRO A 14 15.08 -0.45 -14.86
C PRO A 14 13.57 -0.57 -14.68
N ALA A 15 12.83 -0.29 -15.76
CA ALA A 15 11.38 -0.41 -15.78
C ALA A 15 10.91 -1.86 -15.59
N LEU A 16 11.57 -2.86 -16.21
CA LEU A 16 11.19 -4.26 -16.00
C LEU A 16 11.51 -4.73 -14.58
N HIS A 17 12.59 -4.25 -13.97
CA HIS A 17 12.89 -4.55 -12.56
C HIS A 17 11.85 -3.93 -11.63
N ALA A 18 11.48 -2.66 -11.84
CA ALA A 18 10.43 -2.02 -11.06
C ALA A 18 9.08 -2.74 -11.23
N ALA A 19 8.73 -3.12 -12.47
CA ALA A 19 7.52 -3.90 -12.75
C ALA A 19 7.55 -5.28 -12.08
N LEU A 20 8.70 -5.95 -12.08
CA LEU A 20 8.88 -7.23 -11.38
C LEU A 20 8.71 -7.07 -9.87
N VAL A 21 9.36 -6.07 -9.27
CA VAL A 21 9.23 -5.77 -7.84
C VAL A 21 7.76 -5.49 -7.49
N PHE A 22 7.09 -4.65 -8.27
CA PHE A 22 5.67 -4.36 -8.09
C PHE A 22 4.83 -5.63 -8.20
N ALA A 23 4.98 -6.40 -9.29
CA ALA A 23 4.17 -7.59 -9.54
C ALA A 23 4.34 -8.64 -8.44
N VAL A 24 5.57 -8.88 -7.98
CA VAL A 24 5.83 -9.82 -6.88
C VAL A 24 5.25 -9.30 -5.57
N ALA A 25 5.52 -8.03 -5.21
CA ALA A 25 5.02 -7.43 -3.98
C ALA A 25 3.48 -7.37 -3.92
N PHE A 26 2.86 -7.09 -5.06
CA PHE A 26 1.41 -7.01 -5.21
C PHE A 26 0.77 -8.39 -5.19
N LEU A 27 1.35 -9.37 -5.89
CA LEU A 27 0.87 -10.75 -5.87
C LEU A 27 0.90 -11.33 -4.45
N ILE A 28 1.99 -11.15 -3.71
CA ILE A 28 2.08 -11.59 -2.31
C ILE A 28 0.94 -10.98 -1.47
N ARG A 29 0.68 -9.67 -1.62
CA ARG A 29 -0.38 -8.97 -0.88
C ARG A 29 -1.77 -9.43 -1.29
N LEU A 30 -2.00 -9.70 -2.58
CA LEU A 30 -3.28 -10.22 -3.05
C LEU A 30 -3.53 -11.65 -2.56
N LEU A 31 -2.52 -12.52 -2.59
CA LEU A 31 -2.63 -13.87 -2.05
C LEU A 31 -2.93 -13.81 -0.55
N PHE A 32 -2.17 -13.02 0.20
CA PHE A 32 -2.40 -12.83 1.63
C PHE A 32 -3.80 -12.25 1.94
N LEU A 33 -4.26 -11.25 1.17
CA LEU A 33 -5.61 -10.71 1.29
C LEU A 33 -6.67 -11.78 1.00
N SER A 34 -6.47 -12.62 -0.03
CA SER A 34 -7.42 -13.67 -0.39
C SER A 34 -7.51 -14.76 0.67
N GLU A 35 -6.39 -15.10 1.31
CA GLU A 35 -6.34 -16.05 2.42
C GLU A 35 -6.98 -15.47 3.69
N MET A 36 -6.75 -14.18 3.94
CA MET A 36 -7.24 -13.53 5.16
C MET A 36 -8.72 -13.13 5.05
N ALA A 37 -9.22 -12.81 3.84
CA ALA A 37 -10.60 -12.38 3.58
C ALA A 37 -11.69 -13.23 4.27
N PRO A 38 -11.63 -14.57 4.26
CA PRO A 38 -12.59 -15.42 4.99
C PRO A 38 -12.25 -15.63 6.47
N HIS A 39 -11.06 -15.24 6.93
CA HIS A 39 -10.60 -15.53 8.29
C HIS A 39 -11.16 -14.51 9.30
N PRO A 40 -11.66 -14.94 10.48
CA PRO A 40 -12.15 -14.04 11.54
C PRO A 40 -11.13 -13.02 12.07
N LEU A 41 -9.86 -13.13 11.67
CA LEU A 41 -8.82 -12.19 12.11
C LEU A 41 -8.97 -10.84 11.42
N LEU A 42 -9.59 -10.78 10.24
CA LEU A 42 -9.90 -9.50 9.59
C LEU A 42 -10.98 -8.71 10.31
N ASP A 43 -11.77 -9.35 11.18
CA ASP A 43 -12.76 -8.65 11.99
C ASP A 43 -12.10 -7.66 12.95
N ILE A 44 -10.78 -7.76 13.20
CA ILE A 44 -10.01 -6.76 13.95
C ILE A 44 -10.20 -5.33 13.41
N ASN A 45 -10.48 -5.20 12.10
CA ASN A 45 -10.79 -3.92 11.47
C ASN A 45 -12.10 -3.30 12.00
N LEU A 46 -13.01 -4.11 12.54
CA LEU A 46 -14.34 -3.72 12.99
C LEU A 46 -14.55 -3.94 14.50
N VAL A 47 -13.59 -4.54 15.21
CA VAL A 47 -13.64 -4.72 16.66
C VAL A 47 -13.62 -3.35 17.33
N ARG A 48 -14.58 -3.13 18.25
CA ARG A 48 -14.70 -1.86 18.95
C ARG A 48 -13.46 -1.53 19.77
N GLY A 49 -13.01 -0.28 19.65
CA GLY A 49 -11.88 0.24 20.41
C GLY A 49 -10.51 -0.08 19.79
N THR A 50 -10.46 -0.67 18.60
CA THR A 50 -9.22 -0.77 17.82
C THR A 50 -8.98 0.51 17.02
N ASP A 51 -7.71 0.80 16.75
CA ASP A 51 -7.34 1.93 15.88
C ASP A 51 -7.97 1.79 14.48
N MET A 52 -8.05 0.57 13.96
CA MET A 52 -8.63 0.28 12.65
C MET A 52 -10.11 0.66 12.58
N GLU A 53 -10.90 0.28 13.60
CA GLU A 53 -12.31 0.64 13.68
C GLU A 53 -12.48 2.16 13.72
N HIS A 54 -11.66 2.85 14.50
CA HIS A 54 -11.68 4.31 14.59
C HIS A 54 -11.41 4.96 13.22
N PHE A 55 -10.38 4.51 12.50
CA PHE A 55 -10.06 5.01 11.16
C PHE A 55 -11.20 4.79 10.17
N ILE A 56 -11.83 3.60 10.18
CA ILE A 56 -12.95 3.29 9.29
C ILE A 56 -14.15 4.18 9.58
N GLN A 57 -14.51 4.36 10.85
CA GLN A 57 -15.63 5.21 11.22
C GLN A 57 -15.38 6.66 10.83
N TRP A 58 -14.17 7.16 11.05
CA TRP A 58 -13.80 8.51 10.68
C TRP A 58 -13.82 8.70 9.16
N GLY A 59 -13.28 7.74 8.40
CA GLY A 59 -13.39 7.73 6.94
C GLY A 59 -14.83 7.75 6.45
N ARG A 60 -15.73 6.97 7.07
CA ARG A 60 -17.17 6.99 6.74
C ARG A 60 -17.80 8.35 6.99
N ARG A 61 -17.53 8.98 8.13
CA ARG A 61 -18.03 10.34 8.43
C ARG A 61 -17.53 11.37 7.41
N ILE A 62 -16.27 11.26 6.96
CA ILE A 62 -15.72 12.12 5.91
C ILE A 62 -16.48 11.90 4.59
N ALA A 63 -16.74 10.65 4.20
CA ALA A 63 -17.51 10.31 3.00
C ALA A 63 -18.97 10.82 3.07
N GLU A 64 -19.55 10.90 4.26
CA GLU A 64 -20.89 11.46 4.52
C GLU A 64 -20.93 13.00 4.51
N GLY A 65 -19.79 13.68 4.38
CA GLY A 65 -19.71 15.14 4.29
C GLY A 65 -19.16 15.83 5.53
N SER A 66 -18.75 15.11 6.57
CA SER A 66 -18.05 15.67 7.74
C SER A 66 -16.56 15.88 7.45
N TRP A 67 -16.23 16.59 6.36
CA TRP A 67 -14.85 16.79 5.91
C TRP A 67 -13.99 17.49 6.96
N LEU A 68 -14.55 18.44 7.71
CA LEU A 68 -13.81 19.26 8.68
C LEU A 68 -13.88 18.73 10.11
N GLY A 69 -14.60 17.63 10.37
CA GLY A 69 -14.80 17.09 11.73
C GLY A 69 -15.42 18.11 12.71
N ARG A 70 -16.25 19.04 12.21
CA ARG A 70 -16.84 20.10 13.04
C ARG A 70 -17.68 19.48 14.16
N GLY A 71 -17.27 19.70 15.40
CA GLY A 71 -17.94 19.16 16.59
C GLY A 71 -17.34 17.88 17.16
N GLU A 72 -16.29 17.31 16.53
CA GLU A 72 -15.64 16.08 16.99
C GLU A 72 -14.45 16.32 17.95
N GLY A 73 -14.05 17.57 18.17
CA GLY A 73 -12.96 17.94 19.06
C GLY A 73 -11.57 17.90 18.38
N ALA A 74 -10.51 17.80 19.17
CA ALA A 74 -9.15 17.67 18.65
C ALA A 74 -8.93 16.29 18.01
N PHE A 75 -8.12 16.22 16.96
CA PHE A 75 -7.80 14.96 16.31
C PHE A 75 -7.04 14.03 17.25
N TYR A 76 -7.60 12.83 17.47
CA TYR A 76 -6.96 11.78 18.28
C TYR A 76 -5.70 11.22 17.59
N GLN A 77 -5.70 11.13 16.26
CA GLN A 77 -4.59 10.69 15.42
C GLN A 77 -4.47 11.55 14.16
N ALA A 78 -3.36 11.42 13.44
CA ALA A 78 -3.14 12.16 12.20
C ALA A 78 -4.25 11.86 11.17
N PRO A 79 -4.88 12.89 10.56
CA PRO A 79 -6.11 12.69 9.80
C PRO A 79 -5.87 12.12 8.39
N GLY A 80 -4.60 12.01 7.95
CA GLY A 80 -4.25 11.62 6.57
C GLY A 80 -4.85 10.28 6.13
N PHE A 81 -4.79 9.27 6.99
CA PHE A 81 -5.35 7.95 6.69
C PHE A 81 -6.90 7.94 6.68
N PRO A 82 -7.60 8.57 7.66
CA PRO A 82 -9.05 8.83 7.56
C PRO A 82 -9.49 9.50 6.25
N TYR A 83 -8.77 10.51 5.76
CA TYR A 83 -9.12 11.15 4.48
C TYR A 83 -8.93 10.20 3.29
N PHE A 84 -7.88 9.38 3.30
CA PHE A 84 -7.71 8.33 2.29
C PHE A 84 -8.90 7.35 2.30
N LEU A 85 -9.32 6.88 3.48
CA LEU A 85 -10.49 6.01 3.61
C LEU A 85 -11.79 6.72 3.20
N GLY A 86 -11.97 7.99 3.55
CA GLY A 86 -13.11 8.79 3.14
C GLY A 86 -13.23 8.93 1.62
N LEU A 87 -12.10 9.13 0.93
CA LEU A 87 -12.07 9.10 -0.53
C LEU A 87 -12.50 7.73 -1.06
N MET A 88 -11.94 6.64 -0.53
CA MET A 88 -12.29 5.28 -0.95
C MET A 88 -13.79 4.99 -0.74
N PHE A 89 -14.33 5.35 0.41
CA PHE A 89 -15.74 5.13 0.72
C PHE A 89 -16.69 6.03 -0.09
N SER A 90 -16.27 7.23 -0.45
CA SER A 90 -17.06 8.11 -1.32
C SER A 90 -17.17 7.59 -2.77
N VAL A 91 -16.12 6.93 -3.27
CA VAL A 91 -16.05 6.42 -4.66
C VAL A 91 -16.61 5.01 -4.78
N PHE A 92 -16.28 4.12 -3.85
CA PHE A 92 -16.59 2.68 -3.94
C PHE A 92 -17.68 2.23 -2.94
N GLY A 93 -18.20 3.13 -2.11
CA GLY A 93 -19.18 2.82 -1.07
C GLY A 93 -18.56 2.23 0.20
N PRO A 94 -19.36 1.69 1.14
CA PRO A 94 -18.92 1.32 2.49
C PRO A 94 -18.09 0.02 2.57
N ALA A 95 -17.83 -0.63 1.43
CA ALA A 95 -17.08 -1.86 1.36
C ALA A 95 -15.60 -1.64 1.73
N LEU A 96 -15.02 -2.54 2.52
CA LEU A 96 -13.62 -2.44 2.95
C LEU A 96 -12.64 -2.95 1.89
N LEU A 97 -13.08 -3.91 1.05
CA LEU A 97 -12.22 -4.58 0.08
C LEU A 97 -11.53 -3.59 -0.90
N PRO A 98 -12.20 -2.58 -1.48
CA PRO A 98 -11.54 -1.59 -2.33
C PRO A 98 -10.41 -0.83 -1.60
N ALA A 99 -10.63 -0.45 -0.34
CA ALA A 99 -9.62 0.23 0.47
C ALA A 99 -8.42 -0.68 0.78
N MET A 100 -8.66 -1.97 1.07
CA MET A 100 -7.60 -2.97 1.27
C MET A 100 -6.78 -3.20 0.00
N VAL A 101 -7.43 -3.29 -1.16
CA VAL A 101 -6.74 -3.41 -2.45
C VAL A 101 -5.92 -2.14 -2.74
N ALA A 102 -6.47 -0.96 -2.45
CA ALA A 102 -5.73 0.29 -2.60
C ALA A 102 -4.49 0.36 -1.69
N GLN A 103 -4.58 -0.11 -0.44
CA GLN A 103 -3.41 -0.28 0.43
C GLN A 103 -2.41 -1.30 -0.13
N ALA A 104 -2.88 -2.43 -0.67
CA ALA A 104 -2.00 -3.40 -1.29
C ALA A 104 -1.22 -2.80 -2.47
N VAL A 105 -1.85 -1.93 -3.27
CA VAL A 105 -1.19 -1.17 -4.33
C VAL A 105 -0.15 -0.20 -3.75
N LEU A 106 -0.54 0.63 -2.77
CA LEU A 106 0.39 1.59 -2.13
C LEU A 106 1.61 0.90 -1.53
N GLY A 107 1.42 -0.19 -0.79
CA GLY A 107 2.52 -0.96 -0.20
C GLY A 107 3.44 -1.60 -1.26
N SER A 108 2.88 -2.00 -2.41
CA SER A 108 3.67 -2.50 -3.54
C SER A 108 4.44 -1.38 -4.23
N LEU A 109 3.87 -0.17 -4.32
CA LEU A 109 4.58 1.01 -4.81
C LEU A 109 5.70 1.43 -3.86
N SER A 110 5.54 1.32 -2.54
CA SER A 110 6.63 1.53 -1.58
C SER A 110 7.83 0.62 -1.86
N ALA A 111 7.59 -0.67 -2.16
CA ALA A 111 8.67 -1.59 -2.53
C ALA A 111 9.38 -1.17 -3.83
N VAL A 112 8.65 -0.58 -4.79
CA VAL A 112 9.24 0.01 -6.01
C VAL A 112 10.06 1.26 -5.70
N LEU A 113 9.61 2.11 -4.79
CA LEU A 113 10.40 3.28 -4.35
C LEU A 113 11.71 2.83 -3.69
N VAL A 114 11.67 1.82 -2.82
CA VAL A 114 12.87 1.19 -2.24
C VAL A 114 13.82 0.67 -3.33
N TYR A 115 13.29 0.08 -4.40
CA TYR A 115 14.09 -0.31 -5.57
C TYR A 115 14.82 0.88 -6.19
N TRP A 116 14.10 1.99 -6.44
CA TRP A 116 14.69 3.19 -7.04
C TRP A 116 15.76 3.83 -6.16
N ILE A 117 15.53 3.88 -4.85
CA ILE A 117 16.50 4.37 -3.86
C ILE A 117 17.75 3.50 -3.87
N GLY A 118 17.62 2.17 -3.73
CA GLY A 118 18.76 1.25 -3.71
C GLY A 118 19.53 1.24 -5.04
N ARG A 119 18.82 1.38 -6.16
CA ARG A 119 19.44 1.55 -7.48
C ARG A 119 20.22 2.87 -7.60
N GLY A 120 19.67 3.96 -7.08
CA GLY A 120 20.25 5.30 -7.17
C GLY A 120 21.47 5.48 -6.27
N LEU A 121 21.47 4.85 -5.09
CA LEU A 121 22.56 4.95 -4.11
C LEU A 121 23.68 3.93 -4.33
N PHE A 122 23.37 2.76 -4.90
CA PHE A 122 24.31 1.66 -5.03
C PHE A 122 24.35 1.11 -6.46
N THR A 123 23.69 -0.02 -6.70
CA THR A 123 23.68 -0.71 -7.99
C THR A 123 22.27 -1.23 -8.32
N PRO A 124 21.96 -1.50 -9.59
CA PRO A 124 20.67 -2.07 -9.98
C PRO A 124 20.34 -3.39 -9.25
N GLY A 125 21.35 -4.22 -8.98
CA GLY A 125 21.17 -5.49 -8.26
C GLY A 125 20.81 -5.28 -6.78
N VAL A 126 21.46 -4.32 -6.11
CA VAL A 126 21.13 -3.94 -4.72
C VAL A 126 19.71 -3.37 -4.64
N GLY A 127 19.33 -2.50 -5.57
CA GLY A 127 17.97 -1.98 -5.66
C GLY A 127 16.94 -3.10 -5.85
N LEU A 128 17.19 -4.04 -6.77
CA LEU A 128 16.29 -5.17 -7.02
C LEU A 128 16.11 -6.02 -5.76
N LEU A 129 17.20 -6.41 -5.11
CA LEU A 129 17.16 -7.21 -3.89
C LEU A 129 16.42 -6.47 -2.78
N ALA A 130 16.75 -5.18 -2.55
CA ALA A 130 16.11 -4.37 -1.53
C ALA A 130 14.60 -4.22 -1.75
N GLY A 131 14.17 -3.93 -2.99
CA GLY A 131 12.76 -3.82 -3.34
C GLY A 131 12.01 -5.13 -3.15
N LEU A 132 12.59 -6.27 -3.57
CA LEU A 132 11.99 -7.59 -3.35
C LEU A 132 11.90 -7.94 -1.86
N MET A 133 12.95 -7.67 -1.08
CA MET A 133 12.95 -7.89 0.37
C MET A 133 11.89 -7.02 1.06
N ALA A 134 11.78 -5.74 0.71
CA ALA A 134 10.75 -4.85 1.23
C ALA A 134 9.34 -5.32 0.83
N GLY A 135 9.18 -5.78 -0.40
CA GLY A 135 7.93 -6.33 -0.91
C GLY A 135 7.48 -7.60 -0.20
N ALA A 136 8.42 -8.48 0.17
CA ALA A 136 8.16 -9.75 0.84
C ALA A 136 8.26 -9.69 2.37
N TYR A 137 8.62 -8.55 2.96
CA TYR A 137 8.74 -8.42 4.41
C TYR A 137 7.36 -8.57 5.06
N SER A 138 7.21 -9.63 5.87
CA SER A 138 5.93 -10.11 6.38
C SER A 138 5.13 -9.03 7.12
N LEU A 139 5.80 -8.17 7.90
CA LEU A 139 5.14 -7.10 8.64
C LEU A 139 4.54 -6.03 7.72
N LEU A 140 5.23 -5.67 6.63
CA LEU A 140 4.70 -4.72 5.63
C LEU A 140 3.56 -5.32 4.79
N VAL A 141 3.57 -6.64 4.60
CA VAL A 141 2.45 -7.35 3.96
C VAL A 141 1.24 -7.37 4.90
N PHE A 142 1.45 -7.66 6.18
CA PHE A 142 0.41 -7.68 7.21
C PHE A 142 -0.31 -6.32 7.33
N PHE A 143 0.45 -5.24 7.50
CA PHE A 143 -0.13 -3.89 7.55
C PHE A 143 -0.68 -3.41 6.21
N GLY A 144 -0.34 -4.06 5.08
CA GLY A 144 -0.92 -3.76 3.77
C GLY A 144 -2.34 -4.30 3.58
N VAL A 145 -2.80 -5.21 4.45
CA VAL A 145 -4.14 -5.80 4.40
C VAL A 145 -5.04 -5.28 5.53
N ILE A 146 -4.47 -5.02 6.70
CA ILE A 146 -5.18 -4.36 7.79
C ILE A 146 -5.34 -2.87 7.49
N LEU A 147 -6.53 -2.31 7.74
CA LEU A 147 -6.82 -0.90 7.50
C LEU A 147 -6.15 -0.03 8.59
N HIS A 148 -4.88 0.28 8.37
CA HIS A 148 -4.02 1.04 9.28
C HIS A 148 -3.19 2.09 8.52
N SER A 149 -2.81 3.18 9.21
CA SER A 149 -2.07 4.30 8.62
C SER A 149 -0.66 3.95 8.12
N THR A 150 -0.08 2.87 8.65
CA THR A 150 1.32 2.46 8.42
C THR A 150 1.67 2.36 6.93
N THR A 151 0.79 1.80 6.09
CA THR A 151 1.09 1.67 4.65
C THR A 151 1.23 3.02 3.96
N LEU A 152 0.35 3.97 4.32
CA LEU A 152 0.36 5.31 3.75
C LEU A 152 1.60 6.08 4.23
N GLU A 153 1.94 5.96 5.51
CA GLU A 153 3.14 6.60 6.09
C GLU A 153 4.43 6.09 5.44
N VAL A 154 4.56 4.77 5.28
CA VAL A 154 5.72 4.16 4.62
C VAL A 154 5.83 4.62 3.16
N PHE A 155 4.71 4.68 2.44
CA PHE A 155 4.69 5.17 1.05
C PHE A 155 5.14 6.63 0.93
N LEU A 156 4.68 7.50 1.84
CA LEU A 156 5.01 8.93 1.79
C LEU A 156 6.43 9.25 2.28
N THR A 157 7.08 8.35 3.02
CA THR A 157 8.41 8.56 3.60
C THR A 157 9.56 8.02 2.74
N CYS A 158 9.27 7.12 1.79
CA CYS A 158 10.26 6.60 0.84
C CYS A 158 10.73 7.69 -0.13
#